data_AF-A0A1M6EWH3-F1
#
_entry.id   AF-A0A1M6EWH3-F1
#
_cell.length_a   1.000
_cell.length_b   1.000
_cell.length_c   1.000
_cell.angle_alpha   90.00
_cell.angle_beta   90.00
_cell.angle_gamma   90.00
#
_symmetry.space_group_name_H-M   'P 1'
#
loop_
_entity.id
_entity.type
_entity.pdbx_description
1 polymer ?
#
loop_
_entity_poly.entity_id
_entity_poly.type
_entity_poly.pdbx_seq_one_letter_code
_entity_poly.pdbx_strand_id
1 'polypeptide(L)'
;MYIFNDNGYVGFKDKEINTILETDTEISDELYNKYFELQAQGKQFKIKNINGITFEEIFEEYIPEPVPQEPSEVDKLKAENETMKQSIAELTVLVTSMMGGGV
;
A
#
# COMPACT_ATOMS: atom_id res chain seq x y z
N MET A 1 -14.16 -23.85 9.68
CA MET A 1 -13.97 -22.61 8.90
C MET A 1 -13.53 -22.98 7.48
N TYR A 2 -13.74 -22.12 6.49
CA TYR A 2 -13.25 -22.35 5.12
C TYR A 2 -12.37 -21.18 4.66
N ILE A 3 -11.37 -21.47 3.83
CA ILE A 3 -10.50 -20.51 3.18
C ILE A 3 -10.74 -20.53 1.67
N PHE A 4 -10.64 -19.37 1.02
CA PHE A 4 -10.63 -19.26 -0.43
C PHE A 4 -9.58 -18.27 -0.90
N ASN A 5 -9.17 -18.42 -2.16
CA ASN A 5 -8.31 -17.47 -2.85
C ASN A 5 -9.09 -16.84 -4.01
N ASP A 6 -9.25 -15.53 -3.99
CA ASP A 6 -9.80 -14.77 -5.11
C ASP A 6 -8.75 -13.76 -5.59
N ASN A 7 -8.17 -14.00 -6.77
CA ASN A 7 -7.19 -13.11 -7.40
C ASN A 7 -6.02 -12.67 -6.47
N GLY A 8 -5.55 -13.58 -5.61
CA GLY A 8 -4.46 -13.31 -4.66
C GLY A 8 -4.92 -12.80 -3.30
N TYR A 9 -6.21 -12.51 -3.12
CA TYR A 9 -6.79 -12.18 -1.84
C TYR A 9 -7.15 -13.44 -1.06
N VAL A 10 -6.73 -13.46 0.20
CA VAL A 10 -7.10 -14.49 1.17
C VAL A 10 -8.44 -14.10 1.79
N GLY A 11 -9.42 -14.99 1.68
CA GLY A 11 -10.72 -14.81 2.32
C GLY A 11 -11.12 -16.02 3.17
N PHE A 12 -12.03 -15.79 4.11
CA PHE A 12 -12.55 -16.82 5.01
C PHE A 12 -14.08 -16.86 4.96
N LYS A 13 -14.64 -18.05 5.15
CA LYS A 13 -16.09 -18.30 5.16
C LYS A 13 -16.48 -19.19 6.33
N ASP A 14 -17.57 -18.81 6.98
CA ASP A 14 -18.25 -19.67 7.95
C ASP A 14 -19.40 -20.41 7.25
N LYS A 15 -19.51 -21.72 7.46
CA LYS A 15 -20.57 -22.54 6.84
C LYS A 15 -21.97 -22.19 7.34
N GLU A 16 -22.10 -21.57 8.51
CA GLU A 16 -23.39 -21.14 9.06
C GLU A 16 -23.87 -19.83 8.45
N ILE A 17 -22.95 -19.03 7.90
CA ILE A 17 -23.21 -17.65 7.42
C ILE A 17 -23.08 -17.56 5.89
N ASN A 18 -22.17 -18.33 5.29
CA ASN A 18 -21.78 -18.22 3.90
C ASN A 18 -22.07 -19.50 3.11
N THR A 19 -22.32 -19.35 1.81
CA THR A 19 -22.34 -20.50 0.89
C THR A 19 -20.92 -20.98 0.62
N ILE A 20 -20.69 -22.27 0.88
CA ILE A 20 -19.42 -22.94 0.61
C ILE A 20 -19.43 -23.48 -0.82
N LEU A 21 -18.39 -23.15 -1.58
CA LEU A 21 -18.15 -23.56 -2.96
C LEU A 21 -17.13 -24.70 -3.00
N GLU A 22 -17.10 -25.44 -4.11
CA GLU A 22 -16.11 -26.52 -4.31
C GLU A 22 -14.66 -26.03 -4.32
N THR A 23 -14.44 -24.74 -4.61
CA THR A 23 -13.11 -24.10 -4.59
C THR A 23 -12.67 -23.66 -3.19
N ASP A 24 -13.55 -23.75 -2.19
CA ASP A 24 -13.24 -23.39 -0.82
C ASP A 24 -12.61 -24.61 -0.11
N THR A 25 -11.53 -24.40 0.64
CA THR A 25 -10.87 -25.46 1.39
C THR A 25 -11.23 -25.35 2.87
N GLU A 26 -11.60 -26.47 3.50
CA GLU A 26 -11.85 -26.49 4.94
C GLU A 26 -10.53 -26.30 5.71
N ILE A 27 -10.54 -25.45 6.74
CA ILE A 27 -9.43 -25.24 7.65
C ILE A 27 -9.90 -25.35 9.10
N SER A 28 -8.97 -25.70 9.98
CA SER A 28 -9.22 -25.69 11.42
C SER A 28 -9.37 -24.27 11.96
N ASP A 29 -10.10 -24.14 13.06
CA ASP A 29 -10.22 -22.86 13.76
C ASP A 29 -8.87 -22.39 14.32
N GLU A 30 -7.93 -23.32 14.59
CA GLU A 30 -6.56 -23.01 14.97
C GLU A 30 -5.81 -22.25 13.86
N LEU A 31 -5.90 -22.71 12.61
CA LEU A 31 -5.28 -22.02 11.47
C LEU A 31 -5.92 -20.65 11.23
N TYR A 32 -7.24 -20.57 11.33
CA TYR A 32 -7.98 -19.31 11.25
C TYR A 32 -7.52 -18.32 12.34
N ASN A 33 -7.52 -18.73 13.61
CA ASN A 33 -7.13 -17.88 14.72
C ASN A 33 -5.66 -17.43 14.61
N LYS A 34 -4.74 -18.34 14.25
CA LYS A 34 -3.33 -18.02 14.02
C LYS A 34 -3.13 -16.98 12.91
N TYR A 35 -3.94 -17.04 11.84
CA TYR A 35 -3.90 -16.03 10.78
C TYR A 35 -4.19 -14.63 11.32
N PHE A 36 -5.30 -14.48 12.05
CA PHE A 36 -5.71 -13.19 12.60
C PHE A 36 -4.79 -12.69 13.72
N GLU A 37 -4.25 -13.60 14.54
CA GLU A 37 -3.24 -13.25 15.55
C GLU A 37 -1.99 -12.62 14.89
N LEU A 38 -1.48 -13.24 13.83
CA LEU A 38 -0.30 -12.74 13.13
C LEU A 38 -0.60 -11.46 12.33
N GLN A 39 -1.80 -11.33 11.75
CA GLN A 39 -2.23 -10.07 11.13
C GLN A 39 -2.32 -8.92 12.15
N ALA A 40 -2.79 -9.18 13.37
CA ALA A 40 -2.81 -8.18 14.44
C ALA A 40 -1.40 -7.70 14.82
N GLN A 41 -0.36 -8.48 14.52
CA GLN A 41 1.06 -8.12 14.69
C GLN A 41 1.65 -7.40 13.46
N GLY A 42 0.83 -7.08 12.46
CA GLY A 42 1.25 -6.37 11.24
C GLY A 42 1.81 -7.27 10.14
N LYS A 43 1.76 -8.59 10.30
CA LYS A 43 2.18 -9.52 9.25
C LYS A 43 1.13 -9.62 8.15
N GLN A 44 1.58 -9.73 6.91
CA GLN A 44 0.70 -9.94 5.76
C GLN A 44 1.02 -11.28 5.09
N PHE A 45 -0.03 -11.98 4.65
CA PHE A 45 0.10 -13.32 4.12
C PHE A 45 -0.68 -13.48 2.81
N LYS A 46 -0.09 -14.21 1.88
CA LYS A 46 -0.74 -14.71 0.67
C LYS A 46 -0.88 -16.23 0.77
N ILE A 47 -1.83 -16.81 0.02
CA ILE A 47 -1.94 -18.27 -0.08
C ILE A 47 -0.80 -18.80 -0.96
N LYS A 48 0.00 -19.69 -0.38
CA LYS A 48 1.08 -20.44 -1.03
C LYS A 48 0.56 -21.77 -1.58
N ASN A 49 -0.19 -22.51 -0.76
CA ASN A 49 -0.82 -23.77 -1.16
C ASN A 49 -2.12 -23.97 -0.37
N ILE A 50 -3.27 -23.71 -1.01
CA ILE A 50 -4.58 -23.74 -0.33
C ILE A 50 -4.92 -25.09 0.30
N ASN A 51 -4.35 -26.18 -0.23
CA ASN A 51 -4.56 -27.55 0.27
C ASN A 51 -3.49 -28.01 1.27
N GLY A 52 -2.67 -27.09 1.77
CA GLY A 52 -1.72 -27.37 2.85
C GLY A 52 -2.44 -27.77 4.15
N ILE A 53 -1.71 -28.44 5.05
CA ILE A 53 -2.24 -28.88 6.35
C ILE A 53 -1.78 -27.93 7.44
N THR A 54 -0.53 -27.45 7.36
CA THR A 54 0.06 -26.54 8.33
C THR A 54 -0.04 -25.08 7.89
N PHE A 55 0.13 -24.15 8.83
CA PHE A 55 0.06 -22.72 8.52
C PHE A 55 1.13 -22.31 7.49
N GLU A 56 2.34 -22.83 7.62
CA GLU A 56 3.49 -22.52 6.78
C GLU A 56 3.44 -23.21 5.40
N GLU A 57 2.58 -24.22 5.25
CA GLU A 57 2.22 -24.79 3.95
C GLU A 57 1.17 -23.95 3.26
N ILE A 58 0.15 -23.50 3.99
CA ILE A 58 -0.98 -22.74 3.42
C ILE A 58 -0.56 -21.31 3.08
N PHE A 59 0.17 -20.66 3.98
CA PHE A 59 0.47 -19.24 3.91
C PHE A 59 1.96 -18.97 3.69
N GLU A 60 2.24 -17.89 2.97
CA GLU A 60 3.56 -17.28 2.86
C GLU A 60 3.45 -15.81 3.27
N GLU A 61 4.33 -15.38 4.19
CA GLU A 61 4.42 -13.97 4.57
C GLU A 61 4.94 -13.15 3.38
N TYR A 62 4.32 -12.00 3.10
CA TYR A 62 4.80 -11.08 2.08
C TYR A 62 4.91 -9.67 2.64
N ILE A 63 5.88 -8.93 2.11
CA ILE A 63 6.05 -7.51 2.40
C ILE A 63 5.39 -6.76 1.23
N PRO A 64 4.31 -6.00 1.45
CA PRO A 64 3.70 -5.22 0.38
C PRO A 64 4.71 -4.18 -0.12
N GLU A 65 4.75 -3.97 -1.43
CA GLU A 65 5.53 -2.87 -1.98
C GLU A 65 4.96 -1.54 -1.46
N PRO A 66 5.82 -0.58 -1.07
CA PRO A 66 5.36 0.74 -0.72
C PRO A 66 4.67 1.36 -1.94
N VAL A 67 3.41 1.78 -1.76
CA VAL A 67 2.69 2.53 -2.78
C VAL A 67 3.46 3.85 -3.02
N PRO A 68 3.81 4.20 -4.29
CA PRO A 68 4.40 5.49 -4.59
C PRO A 68 3.50 6.60 -4.04
N GLN A 69 4.02 7.39 -3.11
CA GLN A 69 3.26 8.53 -2.61
C GLN A 69 3.32 9.63 -3.66
N GLU A 70 2.16 10.09 -4.11
CA GLU A 70 2.11 11.37 -4.81
C GLU A 70 2.66 12.47 -3.88
N PRO A 71 3.37 13.48 -4.44
CA PRO A 71 3.81 14.61 -3.64
C PRO A 71 2.63 15.22 -2.91
N SER A 72 2.79 15.49 -1.61
CA SER A 72 1.74 16.13 -0.84
C SER A 72 1.43 17.51 -1.43
N GLU A 73 0.25 18.06 -1.14
CA GLU A 73 -0.08 19.44 -1.53
C GLU A 73 0.97 20.43 -0.99
N VAL A 74 1.53 20.16 0.19
CA VAL A 74 2.60 20.97 0.77
C VAL A 74 3.88 20.90 -0.05
N ASP A 75 4.24 19.72 -0.58
CA ASP A 75 5.43 19.56 -1.43
C ASP A 75 5.25 20.27 -2.78
N LYS A 76 4.05 20.19 -3.36
CA LYS A 76 3.68 20.92 -4.57
C LYS A 76 3.79 22.44 -4.35
N LEU A 77 3.20 22.95 -3.27
CA LEU A 77 3.25 24.37 -2.93
C LEU A 77 4.67 24.88 -2.61
N LYS A 78 5.53 24.04 -2.01
CA LYS A 78 6.94 24.40 -1.80
C LYS A 78 7.68 24.52 -3.12
N ALA A 79 7.50 23.56 -4.03
CA ALA A 79 8.11 23.61 -5.35
C ALA A 79 7.67 24.86 -6.12
N GLU A 80 6.36 25.17 -6.14
CA GLU A 80 5.82 26.38 -6.77
C GLU A 80 6.39 27.66 -6.16
N ASN A 81 6.50 27.73 -4.83
CA ASN A 81 7.10 28.89 -4.16
C ASN A 81 8.57 29.10 -4.53
N GLU A 82 9.37 28.03 -4.63
CA GLU A 82 10.77 28.14 -5.02
C GLU A 82 10.90 28.59 -6.49
N THR A 83 10.05 28.09 -7.39
CA THR A 83 9.98 28.58 -8.78
C THR A 83 9.60 30.07 -8.82
N MET A 84 8.60 30.50 -8.06
CA MET A 84 8.20 31.91 -8.01
C MET A 84 9.34 32.80 -7.48
N LYS A 85 10.06 32.38 -6.43
CA LYS A 85 11.21 33.13 -5.91
C LYS A 85 12.33 33.28 -6.94
N GLN A 86 12.62 32.23 -7.72
CA GLN A 86 13.61 32.30 -8.79
C GLN A 86 13.19 33.30 -9.87
N SER A 87 11.93 33.23 -10.34
CA SER A 87 11.43 34.20 -11.33
C SER A 87 11.47 35.64 -10.82
N ILE A 88 11.14 35.87 -9.55
CA ILE A 88 11.24 37.19 -8.92
C ILE A 88 12.71 37.66 -8.89
N ALA A 89 13.65 36.79 -8.54
CA ALA A 89 15.07 37.13 -8.51
C ALA A 89 15.60 37.51 -9.90
N GLU A 90 15.26 36.74 -10.93
CA GLU A 90 15.64 37.01 -12.33
C GLU A 90 15.07 38.34 -12.83
N LEU A 91 13.78 38.59 -12.59
CA LEU A 91 13.13 39.86 -12.95
C LEU A 91 13.78 41.05 -12.23
N THR A 92 14.15 40.87 -10.95
CA THR A 92 14.81 41.93 -10.17
C THR A 92 16.18 42.28 -10.77
N VAL A 93 16.96 41.28 -11.17
CA VAL A 93 18.26 41.48 -11.84
C VAL A 93 18.08 42.21 -13.17
N LEU A 94 17.09 41.81 -13.98
CA LEU A 94 16.79 42.45 -15.26
C LEU A 94 16.37 43.91 -15.11
N VAL A 95 15.48 44.22 -14.15
CA VAL A 95 15.04 45.60 -13.90
C VAL A 95 16.20 46.46 -13.39
N THR A 96 17.06 45.91 -12.52
CA THR A 96 18.22 46.64 -11.98
C THR A 96 19.24 46.95 -13.07
N SER A 97 19.50 46.03 -14.00
CA SER A 97 20.43 46.27 -15.11
C SER A 97 19.90 47.31 -16.11
N MET A 98 18.58 47.37 -16.33
CA MET A 98 17.95 48.39 -17.18
C MET A 98 17.93 49.79 -16.54
N MET A 99 17.82 49.89 -15.21
CA MET A 99 17.84 51.19 -14.51
C MET A 99 19.25 51.73 -14.24
N GLY A 100 20.28 50.88 -14.22
CA GLY A 100 21.67 51.26 -13.96
C GLY A 100 22.47 51.74 -15.18
N GLY A 101 21.90 51.69 -16.39
CA GLY A 101 22.58 52.03 -17.65
C GLY A 101 22.56 53.51 -18.07
N GLY A 102 22.29 54.44 -17.14
CA GLY A 102 22.23 55.88 -17.40
C GLY A 102 23.18 56.67 -16.51
N VAL A 103 24.48 56.63 -16.81
CA VAL A 103 25.46 57.65 -16.38
C VAL A 103 26.48 57.86 -17.50
#